data_AF-A0A7R9QAY1-F1
#
_entry.id   AF-A0A7R9QAY1-F1
#
_cell.length_a   1.000
_cell.length_b   1.000
_cell.length_c   1.000
_cell.angle_alpha   90.00
_cell.angle_beta   90.00
_cell.angle_gamma   90.00
#
_symmetry.space_group_name_H-M   'P 1'
#
loop_
_entity.id
_entity.type
_entity.pdbx_description
1 polymer ?
#
loop_
_entity_poly.entity_id
_entity_poly.type
_entity_poly.pdbx_seq_one_letter_code
_entity_poly.pdbx_strand_id
1 'polypeptide(L)'
;MADIVHYCLYGLAVFFVGGWLFVWIMHLMAIFNGKRKLYKKCEVKGGTETPLPGVSIIKPLVGIDPNLFNNLESFFTMNYSQFELLFCIHDDKDAAIMFVKRLIEKYPEVDARLFIGGTVVG
;
A
#
# COMPACT_ATOMS: atom_id res chain seq x y z
N MET A 1 55.78 16.66 -19.93
CA MET A 1 55.11 15.35 -19.80
C MET A 1 54.29 15.26 -18.51
N ALA A 2 54.82 15.67 -17.36
CA ALA A 2 54.09 15.64 -16.09
C ALA A 2 52.78 16.45 -16.13
N ASP A 3 52.77 17.66 -16.68
CA ASP A 3 51.56 18.51 -16.71
C ASP A 3 50.43 17.89 -17.53
N ILE A 4 50.76 17.32 -18.70
CA ILE A 4 49.79 16.63 -19.57
C ILE A 4 49.15 15.46 -18.81
N VAL A 5 49.94 14.67 -18.09
CA VAL A 5 49.44 13.55 -17.28
C VAL A 5 48.51 14.04 -16.16
N HIS A 6 48.84 15.16 -15.51
CA HIS A 6 47.96 15.77 -14.50
C HIS A 6 46.64 16.23 -15.09
N TYR A 7 46.64 16.93 -16.23
CA TYR A 7 45.40 17.35 -16.91
C TYR A 7 44.53 16.15 -17.32
N CYS A 8 45.14 15.07 -17.84
CA CYS A 8 44.41 13.84 -18.16
C CYS A 8 43.78 13.18 -16.92
N LEU A 9 44.51 13.12 -15.80
CA LEU A 9 44.01 12.59 -14.53
C LEU A 9 42.84 13.41 -13.98
N TYR A 10 42.96 14.75 -13.98
CA TYR A 10 41.87 15.63 -13.55
C TYR A 10 40.64 15.51 -14.45
N GLY A 11 40.82 15.44 -15.77
CA GLY A 11 39.72 15.25 -16.72
C GLY A 11 38.97 13.94 -16.48
N LEU A 12 39.71 12.85 -16.25
CA LEU A 12 39.12 11.55 -15.93
C LEU A 12 38.38 11.56 -14.58
N ALA A 13 38.97 12.19 -13.55
CA ALA A 13 38.33 12.33 -12.24
C ALA A 13 37.02 13.12 -12.32
N VAL A 14 37.01 14.25 -13.06
CA VAL A 14 35.79 15.06 -13.26
C VAL A 14 34.72 14.26 -14.01
N PHE A 15 35.09 13.46 -15.01
CA PHE A 15 34.14 12.61 -15.73
C PHE A 15 33.48 11.57 -14.81
N PHE A 16 34.26 10.85 -14.00
CA PHE A 16 33.71 9.84 -13.08
C PHE A 16 32.87 10.46 -11.97
N VAL A 17 33.32 11.59 -11.39
CA VAL A 17 32.54 12.31 -10.37
C VAL A 17 31.25 12.85 -10.96
N GLY A 18 31.29 13.41 -12.18
CA GLY A 18 30.10 13.87 -12.89
C GLY A 18 29.10 12.74 -13.17
N GLY A 19 29.59 11.59 -13.66
CA GLY A 19 28.78 10.39 -13.86
C GLY A 19 28.17 9.87 -12.56
N TRP A 20 28.95 9.82 -11.47
CA TRP A 20 28.47 9.43 -10.14
C TRP A 20 27.34 10.35 -9.66
N LEU A 21 27.55 11.67 -9.71
CA LEU A 21 26.54 12.65 -9.32
C LEU A 21 25.26 12.52 -10.16
N PHE A 22 25.38 12.28 -11.47
CA PHE A 22 24.24 12.06 -12.34
C PHE A 22 23.40 10.84 -11.92
N VAL A 23 24.06 9.70 -11.62
CA VAL A 23 23.36 8.51 -11.12
C VAL A 23 22.63 8.81 -9.81
N TRP A 24 23.26 9.51 -8.87
CA TRP A 24 22.61 9.89 -7.60
C TRP A 24 21.42 10.83 -7.82
N ILE A 25 21.54 11.80 -8.73
CA ILE A 25 20.45 12.71 -9.10
C ILE A 25 19.26 11.92 -9.68
N MET A 26 19.52 10.93 -10.56
CA MET A 26 18.45 10.05 -11.08
C MET A 26 17.74 9.27 -9.96
N HIS A 27 18.47 8.73 -8.99
CA HIS A 27 17.89 8.00 -7.86
C HIS A 27 17.03 8.91 -6.98
N LEU A 28 17.52 10.12 -6.67
CA LEU A 28 16.76 11.12 -5.91
C LEU A 28 15.48 11.53 -6.65
N MET A 29 15.55 11.77 -7.96
CA MET A 29 14.37 12.05 -8.78
C MET A 29 13.37 10.89 -8.80
N ALA A 30 13.84 9.64 -8.90
CA ALA A 30 12.99 8.46 -8.89
C ALA A 30 12.26 8.31 -7.53
N ILE A 31 12.98 8.47 -6.42
CA ILE A 31 12.41 8.41 -5.07
C ILE A 31 11.39 9.54 -4.87
N PHE A 32 11.72 10.77 -5.27
CA PHE A 32 10.83 11.92 -5.14
C PHE A 32 9.55 11.75 -5.96
N ASN A 33 9.68 11.38 -7.24
CA ASN A 33 8.53 11.15 -8.11
C ASN A 33 7.69 9.95 -7.66
N GLY A 34 8.33 8.86 -7.22
CA GLY A 34 7.67 7.70 -6.67
C GLY A 34 6.86 8.05 -5.42
N LYS A 35 7.46 8.77 -4.47
CA LYS A 35 6.75 9.27 -3.28
C LYS A 35 5.58 10.16 -3.66
N ARG A 36 5.77 11.13 -4.57
CA ARG A 36 4.70 12.05 -4.96
C ARG A 36 3.54 11.33 -5.67
N LYS A 37 3.83 10.37 -6.54
CA LYS A 37 2.81 9.67 -7.34
C LYS A 37 2.08 8.60 -6.53
N LEU A 38 2.79 7.81 -5.73
CA LEU A 38 2.22 6.67 -4.99
C LEU A 38 1.51 7.09 -3.69
N TYR A 39 1.93 8.18 -3.05
CA TYR A 39 1.27 8.70 -1.83
C TYR A 39 0.22 9.78 -2.12
N LYS A 40 -0.08 10.06 -3.39
CA LYS A 40 -1.18 10.96 -3.74
C LYS A 40 -2.48 10.27 -3.32
N LYS A 41 -3.08 10.74 -2.22
CA LYS A 41 -4.44 10.34 -1.85
C LYS A 41 -5.36 10.69 -3.02
N CYS A 42 -6.17 9.72 -3.45
CA CYS A 42 -7.27 10.03 -4.36
C CYS A 42 -8.22 10.97 -3.62
N GLU A 43 -8.28 12.23 -4.05
CA GLU A 43 -9.36 13.10 -3.62
C GLU A 43 -10.66 12.51 -4.14
N VAL A 44 -11.58 12.22 -3.23
CA VAL A 44 -12.95 11.86 -3.59
C VAL A 44 -13.54 13.12 -4.23
N LYS A 45 -13.46 13.22 -5.56
CA LYS A 45 -14.29 14.15 -6.30
C LYS A 45 -15.71 13.70 -6.03
N GLY A 46 -16.43 14.47 -5.21
CA GLY A 46 -17.79 14.14 -4.80
C GLY A 46 -18.58 13.69 -6.03
N GLY A 47 -18.95 12.41 -6.06
CA GLY A 47 -19.90 11.92 -7.03
C GLY A 47 -21.17 12.76 -6.90
N THR A 48 -21.85 12.99 -8.00
CA THR A 48 -23.11 13.76 -8.05
C THR A 48 -24.26 13.10 -7.28
N GLU A 49 -24.04 11.93 -6.67
CA GLU A 49 -25.03 11.13 -5.99
C GLU A 49 -24.92 11.33 -4.47
N THR A 50 -25.86 12.11 -3.94
CA THR A 50 -26.11 12.25 -2.50
C THR A 50 -27.54 11.77 -2.21
N PRO A 51 -27.76 10.79 -1.32
CA PRO A 51 -26.75 10.08 -0.52
C PRO A 51 -25.96 9.05 -1.35
N LEU A 52 -24.77 8.70 -0.86
CA LEU A 52 -23.96 7.62 -1.45
C LEU A 52 -24.69 6.27 -1.30
N PRO A 53 -24.61 5.37 -2.30
CA PRO A 53 -25.22 4.05 -2.20
C PRO A 53 -24.56 3.20 -1.12
N GLY A 54 -25.32 2.27 -0.51
CA GLY A 54 -24.72 1.26 0.35
C GLY A 54 -23.83 0.31 -0.44
N VAL A 55 -22.65 -0.05 0.08
CA VAL A 55 -21.72 -0.96 -0.58
C VAL A 55 -21.28 -2.12 0.31
N SER A 56 -21.11 -3.30 -0.27
CA SER A 56 -20.55 -4.47 0.41
C SER A 56 -19.11 -4.70 -0.02
N ILE A 57 -18.19 -4.74 0.93
CA ILE A 57 -16.76 -4.95 0.66
C ILE A 57 -16.40 -6.38 1.04
N ILE A 58 -16.17 -7.22 0.02
CA ILE A 58 -15.70 -8.59 0.22
C ILE A 58 -14.18 -8.59 0.26
N LYS A 59 -13.61 -9.16 1.33
CA LYS A 59 -12.17 -9.26 1.55
C LYS A 59 -11.74 -10.71 1.78
N PRO A 60 -11.30 -11.43 0.73
CA PRO A 60 -10.69 -12.74 0.91
C PRO A 60 -9.33 -12.60 1.58
N LEU A 61 -9.03 -13.49 2.53
CA LEU A 61 -7.80 -13.50 3.31
C LEU A 61 -7.18 -14.90 3.29
N VAL A 62 -5.84 -14.91 3.17
CA VAL A 62 -5.02 -16.11 3.25
C VAL A 62 -3.71 -15.72 3.92
N GLY A 63 -3.38 -16.39 5.03
CA GLY A 63 -2.17 -16.16 5.79
C GLY A 63 -2.10 -14.78 6.44
N ILE A 64 -0.90 -14.44 6.92
CA ILE A 64 -0.63 -13.19 7.63
C ILE A 64 0.50 -12.41 6.98
N ASP A 65 0.38 -11.09 7.01
CA ASP A 65 1.43 -10.16 6.65
C ASP A 65 1.76 -9.24 7.84
N PRO A 66 2.98 -8.67 7.92
CA PRO A 66 3.40 -7.81 9.04
C PRO A 66 2.48 -6.61 9.29
N ASN A 67 1.77 -6.12 8.27
CA ASN A 67 0.87 -4.98 8.34
C ASN A 67 -0.61 -5.37 8.22
N LEU A 68 -0.95 -6.66 8.30
CA LEU A 68 -2.31 -7.15 8.06
C LEU A 68 -3.32 -6.41 8.93
N PHE A 69 -3.02 -6.27 10.22
CA PHE A 69 -3.91 -5.58 11.15
C PHE A 69 -4.18 -4.12 10.74
N ASN A 70 -3.14 -3.34 10.45
CA ASN A 70 -3.27 -1.94 10.03
C ASN A 70 -3.99 -1.82 8.68
N ASN A 71 -3.71 -2.75 7.76
CA ASN A 71 -4.36 -2.80 6.45
C ASN A 71 -5.86 -3.07 6.60
N LEU A 72 -6.24 -4.02 7.47
CA LEU A 72 -7.64 -4.34 7.74
C LEU A 72 -8.34 -3.20 8.48
N GLU A 73 -7.70 -2.62 9.49
CA GLU A 73 -8.19 -1.47 10.25
C GLU A 73 -8.56 -0.28 9.35
N SER A 74 -7.80 -0.05 8.29
CA SER A 74 -8.08 1.04 7.33
C SER A 74 -9.47 0.95 6.68
N PHE A 75 -10.05 -0.26 6.57
CA PHE A 75 -11.41 -0.45 6.07
C PHE A 75 -12.48 -0.08 7.10
N PHE A 76 -12.21 -0.31 8.38
CA PHE A 76 -13.12 0.07 9.47
C PHE A 76 -13.17 1.59 9.66
N THR A 77 -12.05 2.28 9.39
CA THR A 77 -11.95 3.74 9.52
C THR A 77 -12.21 4.49 8.20
N MET A 78 -12.83 3.84 7.21
CA MET A 78 -13.06 4.43 5.89
C MET A 78 -14.11 5.55 5.98
N ASN A 79 -13.85 6.67 5.31
CA ASN A 79 -14.82 7.77 5.21
C ASN A 79 -15.87 7.49 4.13
N TYR A 80 -16.77 6.54 4.40
CA TYR A 80 -17.91 6.18 3.56
C TYR A 80 -19.16 5.99 4.43
N SER A 81 -20.32 6.47 3.97
CA SER A 81 -21.49 6.62 4.84
C SER A 81 -22.21 5.31 5.18
N GLN A 82 -22.31 4.39 4.22
CA GLN A 82 -23.02 3.11 4.43
C GLN A 82 -22.26 1.98 3.75
N PHE A 83 -21.68 1.08 4.56
CA PHE A 83 -20.95 -0.07 4.04
C PHE A 83 -20.99 -1.24 5.01
N GLU A 84 -20.75 -2.43 4.48
CA GLU A 84 -20.48 -3.65 5.26
C GLU A 84 -19.15 -4.28 4.83
N LEU A 85 -18.51 -5.00 5.74
CA LEU A 85 -17.26 -5.72 5.53
C LEU A 85 -17.49 -7.24 5.63
N LEU A 86 -17.17 -7.98 4.57
CA LEU A 86 -17.36 -9.43 4.49
C LEU A 86 -15.99 -10.10 4.33
N PHE A 87 -15.43 -10.60 5.43
CA PHE A 87 -14.13 -11.29 5.43
C PHE A 87 -14.33 -12.77 5.12
N CYS A 88 -13.57 -13.29 4.16
CA CYS A 88 -13.65 -14.69 3.75
C CYS A 88 -12.31 -15.39 3.96
N ILE A 89 -12.29 -16.45 4.75
CA ILE A 89 -11.10 -17.24 5.06
C ILE A 89 -11.39 -18.70 4.71
N HIS A 90 -10.50 -19.36 3.98
CA HIS A 90 -10.70 -20.75 3.57
C HIS A 90 -10.46 -21.76 4.71
N ASP A 91 -9.36 -21.61 5.45
CA ASP A 91 -8.91 -22.53 6.50
C ASP A 91 -9.28 -21.99 7.89
N ASP A 92 -9.91 -22.81 8.73
CA ASP A 92 -10.28 -22.46 10.10
C ASP A 92 -9.06 -22.30 11.03
N LYS A 93 -7.89 -22.73 10.60
CA LYS A 93 -6.60 -22.57 11.29
C LYS A 93 -5.83 -21.33 10.84
N ASP A 94 -6.36 -20.54 9.93
CA ASP A 94 -5.67 -19.33 9.46
C ASP A 94 -5.53 -18.29 10.59
N ALA A 95 -4.30 -17.82 10.80
CA ALA A 95 -3.99 -16.81 11.81
C ALA A 95 -4.67 -15.45 11.53
N ALA A 96 -5.09 -15.19 10.29
CA ALA A 96 -5.87 -14.01 9.92
C ALA A 96 -7.19 -13.88 10.71
N ILE A 97 -7.78 -15.01 11.12
CA ILE A 97 -9.03 -15.05 11.91
C ILE A 97 -8.91 -14.22 13.18
N MET A 98 -7.77 -14.30 13.87
CA MET A 98 -7.54 -13.58 15.13
C MET A 98 -7.58 -12.06 14.90
N PHE A 99 -6.94 -11.57 13.84
CA PHE A 99 -6.90 -10.14 13.53
C PHE A 99 -8.28 -9.61 13.17
N VAL A 100 -9.04 -10.35 12.35
CA VAL A 100 -10.41 -9.96 11.98
C VAL A 100 -11.31 -9.90 13.21
N LYS A 101 -11.32 -10.94 14.06
CA LYS A 101 -12.12 -10.95 15.29
C LYS A 101 -11.80 -9.77 16.20
N ARG A 102 -10.52 -9.46 16.41
CA ARG A 102 -10.09 -8.31 17.22
C ARG A 102 -10.54 -6.98 16.63
N LEU A 103 -10.60 -6.84 15.30
CA LEU A 103 -11.09 -5.61 14.67
C LEU A 103 -12.61 -5.47 14.76
N ILE A 104 -13.36 -6.57 14.60
CA ILE A 104 -14.82 -6.59 14.82
C ILE A 104 -15.14 -6.17 16.26
N GLU A 105 -14.41 -6.69 17.24
CA GLU A 105 -14.57 -6.29 18.65
C GLU A 105 -14.18 -4.83 18.91
N LYS A 106 -13.18 -4.32 18.18
CA LYS A 106 -12.67 -2.95 18.32
C LYS A 106 -13.62 -1.90 17.72
N TYR A 107 -14.36 -2.26 16.66
CA TYR A 107 -15.23 -1.36 15.89
C TYR A 107 -16.66 -1.95 15.78
N PRO A 108 -17.41 -2.06 16.90
CA PRO A 108 -18.73 -2.68 16.91
C PRO A 108 -19.79 -1.91 16.11
N GLU A 109 -19.52 -0.65 15.74
CA GLU A 109 -20.39 0.20 14.93
C GLU A 109 -20.34 -0.12 13.42
N VAL A 110 -19.33 -0.85 12.97
CA VAL A 110 -19.17 -1.24 11.56
C VAL A 110 -19.81 -2.61 11.34
N ASP A 111 -20.70 -2.74 10.35
CA ASP A 111 -21.27 -4.04 9.97
C ASP A 111 -20.17 -4.91 9.35
N ALA A 112 -19.62 -5.83 10.15
CA ALA A 112 -18.51 -6.67 9.75
C ALA A 112 -18.79 -8.14 10.09
N ARG A 113 -18.60 -9.02 9.11
CA ARG A 113 -18.86 -10.47 9.24
C ARG A 113 -17.67 -11.28 8.75
N LEU A 114 -17.38 -12.36 9.47
CA LEU A 114 -16.34 -13.32 9.14
C LEU A 114 -16.97 -14.64 8.67
N PHE A 115 -16.61 -15.06 7.47
CA PHE A 115 -17.00 -16.33 6.86
C PHE A 115 -15.78 -17.23 6.78
N ILE A 116 -15.90 -18.43 7.33
CA ILE A 116 -14.85 -19.46 7.31
C ILE A 116 -15.34 -20.63 6.46
N GLY A 117 -14.48 -21.07 5.55
CA GLY A 117 -14.74 -22.16 4.62
C GLY A 117 -14.73 -21.72 3.16
N GLY A 118 -15.03 -22.67 2.29
CA GLY A 118 -15.08 -22.48 0.84
C GLY A 118 -15.13 -23.84 0.16
N THR A 119 -15.67 -23.87 -1.04
CA THR A 119 -15.70 -25.09 -1.86
C THR A 119 -14.82 -24.87 -3.08
N VAL A 120 -14.17 -25.95 -3.55
CA VAL A 120 -13.48 -25.90 -4.83
C VAL A 120 -14.55 -25.83 -5.92
N VAL A 121 -14.58 -24.70 -6.64
CA VAL A 121 -15.45 -24.51 -7.80
C VAL A 121 -14.59 -24.65 -9.07
N GLY A 122 -14.86 -25.67 -9.88
CA GLY A 122 -14.09 -26.01 -11.08
C GLY A 122 -14.21 -27.47 -11.47
#